data_AF-A0A1B0CGM7-F1
#
_entry.id   AF-A0A1B0CGM7-F1
#
_cell.length_a   1.000
_cell.length_b   1.000
_cell.length_c   1.000
_cell.angle_alpha   90.00
_cell.angle_beta   90.00
_cell.angle_gamma   90.00
#
_symmetry.space_group_name_H-M   'P 1'
#
loop_
_entity.id
_entity.type
_entity.pdbx_description
1 polymer ?
#
loop_
_entity_poly.entity_id
_entity_poly.type
_entity_poly.pdbx_seq_one_letter_code
_entity_poly.pdbx_strand_id
1 'polypeptide(L)'
;MAFQSPMPSQEFLWDVFQRVDKDRSGHISADELQQALSNGTWSPFNPETVRLMIGMFDKESRGTVSFQDFGALWKYVTDWQNCFRSFDTDNSGNIDRNELKTALTAFGYRLSDNLIGLLIRKFDRYGRGTILFDDFIQCCIILYTLTSSFRQYDTDMDGVITIHYEQFLSMHLSVLLLLTLKTRHRSDVVDTGTMALTDVSTAFTEDKLRAILKEEGGFELKGYEFIGGFNKKGDSYLSEVFRLRIDGENPTTGAKKCLNFVVKGLPKNIGRRRTFRSTDFFRNEIAFYEDVIPAFEDFQTRKKAKNPFREYARCFLSHCDGEQDYLALDDLSKYGFEAADRQDGLDLAHCLLAMKSLGRFHGVSLAMKDQEPEKFAEIAQKLREEYYSPRLKPWYNDFLKTQIVVAKDAIGKEYPGTKIEEKMQQFLAGDLYDRMIEITHAKSPLSVIGHGDGWAPNFLIKYDTEGGARVPKEMMIIDFQLTRCATVAIDISFFIYSCTTQSLREKHYDELLRAYHSSCCELIDDLGSNSAKIFPYSALEEEMKKYGRFGVGMGIESVPFSVMPESDAFDLDSIKGDTAIPLQEVWVLKPIPTKEGRLRVAEMFKHATEMGYLD
;
A
#
# COMPACT_ATOMS: atom_id res chain seq x y z
N MET A 1 35.88 -29.57 -0.94
CA MET A 1 35.91 -28.25 -0.26
C MET A 1 37.31 -28.04 0.29
N ALA A 2 38.04 -27.02 -0.20
CA ALA A 2 39.46 -26.82 0.07
C ALA A 2 39.78 -25.52 0.84
N PHE A 3 38.79 -24.88 1.45
CA PHE A 3 38.98 -23.60 2.16
C PHE A 3 38.40 -23.72 3.57
N GLN A 4 39.14 -24.36 4.49
CA GLN A 4 38.80 -24.37 5.90
C GLN A 4 39.77 -23.48 6.66
N SER A 5 39.29 -22.31 7.09
CA SER A 5 40.05 -21.43 7.97
C SER A 5 40.07 -21.98 9.40
N PRO A 6 41.18 -21.90 10.13
CA PRO A 6 41.23 -22.29 11.54
C PRO A 6 40.32 -21.39 12.38
N MET A 7 39.68 -21.95 13.41
CA MET A 7 38.86 -21.18 14.34
C MET A 7 39.73 -20.19 15.14
N PRO A 8 39.38 -18.90 15.22
CA PRO A 8 40.07 -17.95 16.08
C PRO A 8 39.90 -18.28 17.57
N SER A 9 40.71 -17.67 18.44
CA SER A 9 40.55 -17.83 19.89
C SER A 9 39.19 -17.29 20.36
N GLN A 10 38.66 -17.88 21.44
CA GLN A 10 37.38 -17.46 22.02
C GLN A 10 37.42 -16.00 22.49
N GLU A 11 38.57 -15.54 22.98
CA GLU A 11 38.80 -14.14 23.39
C GLU A 11 38.68 -13.17 22.21
N PHE A 12 39.25 -13.52 21.04
CA PHE A 12 39.13 -12.71 19.84
C PHE A 12 37.68 -12.68 19.32
N LEU A 13 37.02 -13.83 19.27
CA LEU A 13 35.62 -13.90 18.84
C LEU A 13 34.70 -13.12 19.77
N TRP A 14 34.98 -13.11 21.08
CA TRP A 14 34.21 -12.35 22.06
C TRP A 14 34.38 -10.83 21.87
N ASP A 15 35.62 -10.36 21.67
CA ASP A 15 35.88 -8.95 21.38
C ASP A 15 35.20 -8.48 20.09
N VAL A 16 35.23 -9.30 19.04
CA VAL A 16 34.49 -9.01 17.79
C VAL A 16 32.98 -9.02 18.03
N PHE A 17 32.45 -10.02 18.74
CA PHE A 17 31.03 -10.12 19.06
C PHE A 17 30.52 -8.86 19.77
N GLN A 18 31.25 -8.38 20.79
CA GLN A 18 30.90 -7.18 21.54
C GLN A 18 30.92 -5.88 20.71
N ARG A 19 31.69 -5.84 19.62
CA ARG A 19 31.69 -4.68 18.69
C ARG A 19 30.53 -4.71 17.71
N VAL A 20 30.04 -5.91 17.38
CA VAL A 20 28.92 -6.12 16.46
C VAL A 20 27.59 -5.96 17.19
N ASP A 21 27.47 -6.48 18.41
CA ASP A 21 26.33 -6.33 19.33
C ASP A 21 26.31 -4.90 19.91
N LYS A 22 25.73 -3.96 19.16
CA LYS A 22 25.73 -2.52 19.48
C LYS A 22 24.76 -2.20 20.60
N ASP A 23 23.63 -2.89 20.64
CA ASP A 23 22.62 -2.71 21.69
C ASP A 23 22.96 -3.48 22.99
N ARG A 24 23.99 -4.34 22.94
CA ARG A 24 24.48 -5.17 24.05
C ARG A 24 23.42 -6.13 24.58
N SER A 25 22.54 -6.59 23.71
CA SER A 25 21.48 -7.56 24.04
C SER A 25 22.02 -8.98 24.24
N GLY A 26 23.30 -9.23 23.95
CA GLY A 26 23.93 -10.55 23.99
C GLY A 26 23.57 -11.42 22.78
N HIS A 27 22.91 -10.85 21.77
CA HIS A 27 22.51 -11.52 20.54
C HIS A 27 22.69 -10.58 19.35
N ILE A 28 23.31 -11.04 18.27
CA ILE A 28 23.50 -10.24 17.06
C ILE A 28 22.24 -10.31 16.19
N SER A 29 21.65 -9.15 15.92
CA SER A 29 20.54 -8.99 14.98
C SER A 29 20.99 -8.93 13.51
N ALA A 30 20.04 -9.05 12.58
CA ALA A 30 20.30 -8.88 11.15
C ALA A 30 20.86 -7.50 10.82
N ASP A 31 20.33 -6.44 11.45
CA ASP A 31 20.80 -5.06 11.24
C ASP A 31 22.23 -4.86 11.74
N GLU A 32 22.55 -5.41 12.92
CA GLU A 32 23.90 -5.36 13.48
C GLU A 32 24.90 -6.13 12.63
N LEU A 33 24.52 -7.32 12.17
CA LEU A 33 25.36 -8.11 11.28
C LEU A 33 25.55 -7.43 9.91
N GLN A 34 24.50 -6.83 9.34
CA GLN A 34 24.57 -6.10 8.08
C GLN A 34 25.53 -4.91 8.17
N GLN A 35 25.48 -4.16 9.27
CA GLN A 35 26.37 -3.02 9.49
C GLN A 35 27.82 -3.43 9.76
N ALA A 36 28.04 -4.63 10.30
CA ALA A 36 29.37 -5.16 10.57
C ALA A 36 30.04 -5.78 9.33
N LEU A 37 29.26 -6.23 8.35
CA LEU A 37 29.77 -6.85 7.13
C LEU A 37 29.98 -5.81 6.02
N SER A 38 31.12 -5.91 5.34
CA SER A 38 31.39 -5.14 4.12
C SER A 38 31.45 -6.09 2.92
N ASN A 39 30.82 -5.68 1.82
CA ASN A 39 30.89 -6.39 0.54
C ASN A 39 32.02 -5.86 -0.37
N GLY A 40 32.96 -5.07 0.17
CA GLY A 40 34.05 -4.45 -0.59
C GLY A 40 33.65 -3.17 -1.34
N THR A 41 32.38 -2.74 -1.24
CA THR A 41 31.88 -1.49 -1.80
C THR A 41 31.40 -0.54 -0.68
N TRP A 42 31.13 0.72 -1.01
CA TRP A 42 30.50 1.68 -0.10
C TRP A 42 28.97 1.48 0.03
N SER A 43 28.42 0.38 -0.50
CA SER A 43 27.00 0.05 -0.40
C SER A 43 26.72 -0.88 0.79
N PRO A 44 25.51 -0.84 1.37
CA PRO A 44 25.11 -1.78 2.40
C PRO A 44 25.15 -3.23 1.91
N PHE A 45 25.60 -4.14 2.78
CA PHE A 45 25.59 -5.59 2.51
C PHE A 45 24.17 -6.06 2.22
N ASN A 46 23.99 -7.00 1.28
CA ASN A 46 22.69 -7.53 0.87
C ASN A 46 21.91 -8.06 2.09
N PRO A 47 20.75 -7.45 2.45
CA PRO A 47 20.01 -7.82 3.63
C PRO A 47 19.39 -9.22 3.52
N GLU A 48 19.02 -9.69 2.32
CA GLU A 48 18.57 -11.06 2.10
C GLU A 48 19.70 -12.07 2.39
N THR A 49 20.94 -11.76 1.98
CA THR A 49 22.11 -12.61 2.30
C THR A 49 22.35 -12.68 3.80
N VAL A 50 22.26 -11.56 4.52
CA VAL A 50 22.42 -11.53 5.98
C VAL A 50 21.40 -12.41 6.68
N ARG A 51 20.14 -12.33 6.26
CA ARG A 51 19.06 -13.14 6.82
C ARG A 51 19.24 -14.63 6.54
N LEU A 52 19.66 -15.00 5.32
CA LEU A 52 20.00 -16.38 4.99
C LEU A 52 21.13 -16.90 5.89
N MET A 53 22.18 -16.10 6.11
CA MET A 53 23.29 -16.48 6.98
C MET A 53 22.84 -16.67 8.44
N ILE A 54 22.02 -15.77 8.98
CA ILE A 54 21.47 -15.93 10.34
C ILE A 54 20.61 -17.20 10.43
N GLY A 55 19.71 -17.41 9.48
CA GLY A 55 18.82 -18.57 9.46
C GLY A 55 19.53 -19.92 9.41
N MET A 56 20.74 -19.98 8.84
CA MET A 56 21.55 -21.20 8.81
C MET A 56 22.15 -21.59 10.18
N PHE A 57 22.31 -20.63 11.10
CA PHE A 57 22.98 -20.84 12.39
C PHE A 57 22.07 -20.58 13.61
N ASP A 58 20.90 -19.97 13.40
CA ASP A 58 19.88 -19.74 14.41
C ASP A 58 19.07 -21.02 14.70
N LYS A 59 19.66 -21.91 15.51
CA LYS A 59 19.05 -23.19 15.93
C LYS A 59 17.76 -23.01 16.72
N GLU A 60 17.59 -21.86 17.36
CA GLU A 60 16.44 -21.56 18.21
C GLU A 60 15.36 -20.75 17.51
N SER A 61 15.52 -20.49 16.20
CA SER A 61 14.57 -19.73 15.38
C SER A 61 14.24 -18.33 15.95
N ARG A 62 15.18 -17.70 16.66
CA ARG A 62 15.01 -16.38 17.28
C ARG A 62 15.17 -15.21 16.30
N GLY A 63 15.71 -15.45 15.11
CA GLY A 63 16.11 -14.43 14.13
C GLY A 63 17.37 -13.67 14.52
N THR A 64 18.13 -14.15 15.51
CA THR A 64 19.38 -13.54 16.00
C THR A 64 20.42 -14.61 16.27
N VAL A 65 21.68 -14.21 16.39
CA VAL A 65 22.82 -15.11 16.59
C VAL A 65 23.39 -14.91 17.99
N SER A 66 23.34 -15.97 18.79
CA SER A 66 23.99 -16.00 20.11
C SER A 66 25.52 -16.06 19.95
N PHE A 67 26.27 -15.71 21.00
CA PHE A 67 27.73 -15.88 20.96
C PHE A 67 28.15 -17.35 20.72
N GLN A 68 27.35 -18.32 21.19
CA GLN A 68 27.65 -19.74 21.01
C GLN A 68 27.62 -20.15 19.52
N ASP A 69 26.72 -19.54 18.74
CA ASP A 69 26.60 -19.79 17.30
C ASP A 69 27.43 -18.81 16.45
N PHE A 70 27.84 -17.66 17.02
CA PHE A 70 28.63 -16.64 16.33
C PHE A 70 29.97 -17.16 15.80
N GLY A 71 30.64 -18.04 16.54
CA GLY A 71 31.91 -18.63 16.08
C GLY A 71 31.76 -19.40 14.76
N ALA A 72 30.65 -20.13 14.59
CA ALA A 72 30.35 -20.87 13.37
C ALA A 72 29.99 -19.93 12.21
N LEU A 73 29.21 -18.89 12.48
CA LEU A 73 28.89 -17.86 11.49
C LEU A 73 30.15 -17.11 11.03
N TRP A 74 31.02 -16.70 11.95
CA TRP A 74 32.29 -16.02 11.64
C TRP A 74 33.16 -16.87 10.72
N LYS A 75 33.32 -18.15 11.06
CA LYS A 75 34.05 -19.10 10.22
C LYS A 75 33.41 -19.23 8.84
N TYR A 76 32.08 -19.34 8.78
CA TYR A 76 31.34 -19.44 7.53
C TYR A 76 31.59 -18.24 6.61
N VAL A 77 31.47 -17.02 7.14
CA VAL A 77 31.74 -15.78 6.37
C VAL A 77 33.20 -15.74 5.92
N THR A 78 34.14 -16.10 6.80
CA THR A 78 35.59 -16.10 6.48
C THR A 78 35.92 -17.10 5.37
N ASP A 79 35.35 -18.31 5.43
CA ASP A 79 35.55 -19.33 4.40
C ASP A 79 34.96 -18.88 3.05
N TRP A 80 33.79 -18.21 3.05
CA TRP A 80 33.24 -17.60 1.84
C TRP A 80 34.07 -16.44 1.30
N GLN A 81 34.64 -15.59 2.15
CA GLN A 81 35.55 -14.52 1.72
C GLN A 81 36.80 -15.08 1.03
N ASN A 82 37.40 -16.13 1.62
CA ASN A 82 38.56 -16.79 1.01
C ASN A 82 38.19 -17.47 -0.31
N CYS A 83 37.02 -18.09 -0.37
CA CYS A 83 36.50 -18.70 -1.59
C CYS A 83 36.28 -17.65 -2.69
N PHE A 84 35.61 -16.53 -2.39
CA PHE A 84 35.37 -15.44 -3.32
C PHE A 84 36.67 -14.88 -3.88
N ARG A 85 37.63 -14.56 -3.01
CA ARG A 85 38.96 -14.07 -3.41
C ARG A 85 39.77 -15.04 -4.27
N SER A 86 39.52 -16.34 -4.14
CA SER A 86 40.20 -17.34 -4.99
C SER A 86 39.70 -17.35 -6.45
N PHE A 87 38.51 -16.78 -6.69
CA PHE A 87 37.89 -16.70 -8.02
C PHE A 87 37.83 -15.28 -8.59
N ASP A 88 37.93 -14.24 -7.77
CA ASP A 88 38.18 -12.84 -8.18
C ASP A 88 39.65 -12.70 -8.61
N THR A 89 39.93 -13.14 -9.84
CA THR A 89 41.29 -13.29 -10.36
C THR A 89 41.94 -11.97 -10.74
N ASP A 90 41.13 -10.98 -11.08
CA ASP A 90 41.58 -9.63 -11.42
C ASP A 90 41.62 -8.69 -10.20
N ASN A 91 41.20 -9.17 -9.01
CA ASN A 91 41.05 -8.39 -7.78
C ASN A 91 40.16 -7.16 -7.97
N SER A 92 39.15 -7.26 -8.84
CA SER A 92 38.18 -6.20 -9.07
C SER A 92 37.23 -5.99 -7.89
N GLY A 93 37.21 -6.95 -6.94
CA GLY A 93 36.26 -6.97 -5.83
C GLY A 93 34.89 -7.52 -6.21
N ASN A 94 34.73 -8.03 -7.44
CA ASN A 94 33.49 -8.55 -7.99
C ASN A 94 33.77 -9.83 -8.78
N ILE A 95 32.75 -10.64 -9.00
CA ILE A 95 32.85 -11.85 -9.82
C ILE A 95 32.18 -11.61 -11.16
N ASP A 96 32.94 -11.73 -12.24
CA ASP A 96 32.41 -11.64 -13.60
C ASP A 96 31.79 -12.97 -14.09
N ARG A 97 31.35 -13.00 -15.35
CA ARG A 97 30.73 -14.19 -15.94
C ARG A 97 31.65 -15.41 -16.01
N ASN A 98 32.91 -15.20 -16.38
CA ASN A 98 33.88 -16.27 -16.55
C ASN A 98 34.35 -16.80 -15.19
N GLU A 99 34.51 -15.90 -14.23
CA GLU A 99 34.86 -16.21 -12.84
C GLU A 99 33.72 -16.97 -12.16
N LEU A 100 32.45 -16.56 -12.34
CA LEU A 100 31.30 -17.29 -11.83
C LEU A 100 31.21 -18.69 -12.43
N LYS A 101 31.41 -18.82 -13.74
CA LYS A 101 31.43 -20.12 -14.43
C LYS A 101 32.53 -21.01 -13.84
N THR A 102 33.72 -20.47 -13.63
CA THR A 102 34.86 -21.19 -13.06
C THR A 102 34.57 -21.64 -11.63
N ALA A 103 34.03 -20.74 -10.80
CA ALA A 103 33.65 -21.04 -9.42
C ALA A 103 32.61 -22.16 -9.32
N LEU A 104 31.50 -22.04 -10.08
CA LEU A 104 30.44 -23.05 -10.06
C LEU A 104 30.91 -24.40 -10.63
N THR A 105 31.78 -24.39 -11.65
CA THR A 105 32.40 -25.62 -12.16
C THR A 105 33.29 -26.27 -11.11
N ALA A 106 34.09 -25.48 -10.37
CA ALA A 106 34.93 -25.96 -9.28
C ALA A 106 34.11 -26.53 -8.10
N PHE A 107 32.90 -26.01 -7.88
CA PHE A 107 31.94 -26.56 -6.91
C PHE A 107 31.24 -27.84 -7.41
N GLY A 108 31.50 -28.26 -8.65
CA GLY A 108 30.97 -29.49 -9.24
C GLY A 108 29.66 -29.32 -10.02
N TYR A 109 29.22 -28.08 -10.28
CA TYR A 109 28.05 -27.82 -11.11
C TYR A 109 28.38 -27.94 -12.61
N ARG A 110 27.44 -28.48 -13.39
CA ARG A 110 27.51 -28.57 -14.85
C ARG A 110 26.39 -27.75 -15.47
N LEU A 111 26.59 -26.44 -15.58
CA LEU A 111 25.58 -25.49 -16.06
C LEU A 111 25.92 -24.98 -17.46
N SER A 112 24.89 -24.71 -18.26
CA SER A 112 25.06 -24.11 -19.58
C SER A 112 25.41 -22.62 -19.48
N ASP A 113 26.09 -22.08 -20.50
CA ASP A 113 26.46 -20.66 -20.53
C ASP A 113 25.25 -19.71 -20.47
N ASN A 114 24.09 -20.15 -20.98
CA ASN A 114 22.84 -19.42 -20.89
C ASN A 114 22.33 -19.32 -19.44
N LEU A 115 22.43 -20.42 -18.68
CA LEU A 115 22.01 -20.44 -17.29
C LEU A 115 22.98 -19.60 -16.41
N ILE A 116 24.29 -19.64 -16.70
CA ILE A 116 25.25 -18.74 -16.04
C ILE A 116 24.88 -17.27 -16.28
N GLY A 117 24.52 -16.89 -17.53
CA GLY A 117 24.07 -15.54 -17.84
C GLY A 117 22.78 -15.16 -17.10
N LEU A 118 21.85 -16.09 -16.92
CA LEU A 118 20.64 -15.88 -16.15
C LEU A 118 20.93 -15.65 -14.66
N LEU A 119 21.89 -16.40 -14.08
CA LEU A 119 22.30 -16.23 -12.69
C LEU A 119 22.90 -14.83 -12.46
N ILE A 120 23.75 -14.35 -13.36
CA ILE A 120 24.29 -12.97 -13.27
C ILE A 120 23.16 -11.96 -13.28
N ARG A 121 22.26 -12.03 -14.28
CA ARG A 121 21.12 -11.10 -14.35
C ARG A 121 20.22 -11.16 -13.11
N LYS A 122 20.14 -12.33 -12.45
CA LYS A 122 19.28 -12.52 -11.29
C LYS A 122 19.89 -11.97 -10.00
N PHE A 123 21.21 -12.05 -9.84
CA PHE A 123 21.91 -11.70 -8.59
C PHE A 123 22.74 -10.40 -8.68
N ASP A 124 22.91 -9.83 -9.87
CA ASP A 124 23.49 -8.51 -10.06
C ASP A 124 22.47 -7.41 -9.72
N ARG A 125 22.51 -6.95 -8.46
CA ARG A 125 21.61 -5.89 -7.97
C ARG A 125 21.78 -4.54 -8.66
N TYR A 126 22.93 -4.30 -9.29
CA TYR A 126 23.28 -2.98 -9.85
C TYR A 126 23.31 -2.96 -11.37
N GLY A 127 23.03 -4.08 -12.05
CA GLY A 127 22.99 -4.20 -13.49
C GLY A 127 24.34 -3.95 -14.18
N ARG A 128 25.46 -4.24 -13.50
CA ARG A 128 26.82 -4.01 -14.00
C ARG A 128 27.43 -5.20 -14.76
N GLY A 129 26.73 -6.33 -14.81
CA GLY A 129 27.21 -7.57 -15.40
C GLY A 129 28.17 -8.36 -14.50
N THR A 130 28.28 -8.00 -13.22
CA THR A 130 29.14 -8.65 -12.22
C THR A 130 28.38 -8.89 -10.92
N ILE A 131 28.87 -9.80 -10.08
CA ILE A 131 28.24 -10.17 -8.80
C ILE A 131 29.12 -9.72 -7.64
N LEU A 132 28.55 -9.00 -6.68
CA LEU A 132 29.22 -8.60 -5.44
C LEU A 132 29.41 -9.78 -4.49
N PHE A 133 30.30 -9.65 -3.50
CA PHE A 133 30.58 -10.71 -2.52
C PHE A 133 29.32 -11.26 -1.82
N ASP A 134 28.45 -10.38 -1.37
CA ASP A 134 27.21 -10.71 -0.68
C ASP A 134 26.18 -11.39 -1.59
N ASP A 135 26.08 -10.94 -2.84
CA ASP A 135 25.22 -11.53 -3.88
C ASP A 135 25.74 -12.90 -4.35
N PHE A 136 27.06 -13.10 -4.34
CA PHE A 136 27.70 -14.38 -4.66
C PHE A 136 27.36 -15.46 -3.63
N ILE A 137 27.38 -15.11 -2.33
CA ILE A 137 26.95 -16.01 -1.25
C ILE A 137 25.48 -16.41 -1.46
N GLN A 138 24.60 -15.43 -1.72
CA GLN A 138 23.19 -15.70 -1.95
C GLN A 138 22.96 -16.64 -3.15
N CYS A 139 23.62 -16.35 -4.27
CA CYS A 139 23.57 -17.17 -5.48
C CYS A 139 23.95 -18.64 -5.17
N CYS A 140 25.05 -18.85 -4.45
CA CYS A 140 25.53 -20.18 -4.13
C CYS A 140 24.60 -20.95 -3.17
N ILE A 141 24.05 -20.29 -2.15
CA ILE A 141 23.10 -20.90 -1.20
C ILE A 141 21.82 -21.35 -1.92
N ILE A 142 21.28 -20.50 -2.79
CA ILE A 142 20.06 -20.79 -3.55
C ILE A 142 20.30 -21.94 -4.51
N LEU A 143 21.40 -21.88 -5.26
CA LEU A 143 21.75 -22.91 -6.23
C LEU A 143 21.95 -24.26 -5.54
N TYR A 144 22.62 -24.30 -4.39
CA TYR A 144 22.78 -25.51 -3.59
C TYR A 144 21.45 -26.07 -3.12
N THR A 145 20.55 -25.20 -2.65
CA THR A 145 19.23 -25.59 -2.13
C THR A 145 18.33 -26.18 -3.23
N LEU A 146 18.29 -25.52 -4.39
CA LEU A 146 17.57 -25.99 -5.57
C LEU A 146 18.14 -27.33 -6.05
N THR A 147 19.46 -27.45 -6.13
CA THR A 147 20.14 -28.68 -6.56
C THR A 147 19.90 -29.83 -5.58
N SER A 148 19.90 -29.55 -4.28
CA SER A 148 19.63 -30.56 -3.24
C SER A 148 18.19 -31.06 -3.33
N SER A 149 17.24 -30.15 -3.57
CA SER A 149 15.83 -30.50 -3.75
C SER A 149 15.64 -31.33 -5.02
N PHE A 150 16.26 -30.94 -6.13
CA PHE A 150 16.23 -31.68 -7.40
C PHE A 150 16.78 -33.11 -7.23
N ARG A 151 17.92 -33.28 -6.56
CA ARG A 151 18.55 -34.58 -6.29
C ARG A 151 17.71 -35.53 -5.46
N GLN A 152 16.79 -35.03 -4.64
CA GLN A 152 15.87 -35.90 -3.88
C GLN A 152 14.88 -36.65 -4.80
N TYR A 153 14.58 -36.08 -5.97
CA TYR A 153 13.66 -36.64 -6.95
C TYR A 153 14.38 -37.31 -8.15
N ASP A 154 15.65 -36.96 -8.40
CA ASP A 154 16.53 -37.55 -9.43
C ASP A 154 17.20 -38.84 -8.89
N THR A 155 16.42 -39.90 -8.69
CA THR A 155 16.89 -41.14 -8.04
C THR A 155 17.81 -41.99 -8.89
N ASP A 156 17.76 -41.83 -10.21
CA ASP A 156 18.59 -42.53 -11.20
C ASP A 156 19.79 -41.69 -11.69
N MET A 157 19.89 -40.43 -11.24
CA MET A 157 20.99 -39.51 -11.53
C MET A 157 21.20 -39.27 -13.03
N ASP A 158 20.11 -39.29 -13.80
CA ASP A 158 20.13 -39.03 -15.24
C ASP A 158 20.01 -37.52 -15.56
N GLY A 159 19.72 -36.70 -14.55
CA GLY A 159 19.56 -35.26 -14.66
C GLY A 159 18.16 -34.81 -15.12
N VAL A 160 17.16 -35.70 -15.07
CA VAL A 160 15.76 -35.45 -15.44
C VAL A 160 14.83 -35.99 -14.36
N ILE A 161 13.87 -35.17 -13.91
CA ILE A 161 12.85 -35.63 -12.96
C ILE A 161 11.46 -35.54 -13.58
N THR A 162 10.62 -36.53 -13.30
CA THR A 162 9.17 -36.49 -13.61
C THR A 162 8.42 -36.45 -12.29
N ILE A 163 7.74 -35.33 -12.03
CA ILE A 163 7.02 -35.09 -10.78
C ILE A 163 5.61 -34.60 -11.06
N HIS A 164 4.67 -34.93 -10.16
CA HIS A 164 3.31 -34.41 -10.23
C HIS A 164 3.26 -32.92 -9.85
N TYR A 165 2.23 -32.21 -10.31
CA TYR A 165 2.07 -30.78 -10.07
C TYR A 165 2.18 -30.38 -8.58
N GLU A 166 1.55 -31.13 -7.67
CA GLU A 166 1.64 -30.85 -6.23
C GLU A 166 3.04 -31.07 -5.64
N GLN A 167 3.79 -32.03 -6.18
CA GLN A 167 5.18 -32.29 -5.80
C GLN A 167 6.08 -31.17 -6.32
N PHE A 168 5.82 -30.67 -7.52
CA PHE A 168 6.49 -29.46 -8.04
C PHE A 168 6.22 -28.24 -7.14
N LEU A 169 4.96 -28.01 -6.76
CA LEU A 169 4.61 -26.91 -5.84
C LEU A 169 5.29 -27.09 -4.49
N SER A 170 5.29 -28.30 -3.92
CA SER A 170 5.92 -28.57 -2.62
C SER A 170 7.44 -28.39 -2.67
N MET A 171 8.10 -28.84 -3.74
CA MET A 171 9.52 -28.60 -3.99
C MET A 171 9.83 -27.11 -4.16
N HIS A 172 8.98 -26.37 -4.86
CA HIS A 172 9.16 -24.92 -5.01
C HIS A 172 8.91 -24.17 -3.69
N LEU A 173 7.86 -24.55 -2.96
CA LEU A 173 7.49 -23.98 -1.67
C LEU A 173 8.53 -24.26 -0.60
N SER A 174 9.19 -25.42 -0.58
CA SER A 174 10.28 -25.69 0.38
C SER A 174 11.50 -24.81 0.13
N VAL A 175 11.81 -24.51 -1.13
CA VAL A 175 12.90 -23.59 -1.49
C VAL A 175 12.51 -22.13 -1.24
N LEU A 176 11.26 -21.76 -1.54
CA LEU A 176 10.70 -20.48 -1.15
C LEU A 176 10.73 -20.31 0.36
N LEU A 177 10.38 -21.32 1.15
CA LEU A 177 10.39 -21.28 2.62
C LEU A 177 11.81 -21.07 3.17
N LEU A 178 12.83 -21.66 2.54
CA LEU A 178 14.24 -21.42 2.84
C LEU A 178 14.70 -20.02 2.47
N LEU A 179 14.22 -19.48 1.34
CA LEU A 179 14.46 -18.10 0.91
C LEU A 179 13.68 -17.06 1.71
N THR A 180 12.53 -17.47 2.22
CA THR A 180 11.67 -16.72 3.15
C THR A 180 11.86 -17.20 4.58
N LEU A 181 13.04 -17.77 4.92
CA LEU A 181 13.52 -17.82 6.30
C LEU A 181 13.76 -16.36 6.74
N LYS A 182 12.61 -15.80 7.12
CA LYS A 182 12.26 -14.55 7.76
C LYS A 182 12.66 -13.29 7.01
N THR A 183 11.80 -12.90 6.06
CA THR A 183 11.29 -11.52 5.94
C THR A 183 10.59 -10.99 7.23
N ARG A 184 10.79 -11.63 8.39
CA ARG A 184 10.70 -10.94 9.68
C ARG A 184 12.00 -10.18 9.88
N HIS A 185 12.16 -9.02 9.20
CA HIS A 185 12.90 -7.96 9.85
C HIS A 185 12.16 -7.66 11.15
N ARG A 186 12.94 -7.64 12.21
CA ARG A 186 12.52 -7.43 13.58
C ARG A 186 12.30 -5.93 13.84
N SER A 187 11.49 -5.28 13.00
CA SER A 187 10.62 -4.19 13.42
C SER A 187 9.26 -4.73 13.90
N ASP A 188 8.92 -5.99 13.57
CA ASP A 188 7.60 -6.58 13.87
C ASP A 188 7.67 -7.89 14.68
N VAL A 189 8.64 -8.02 15.61
CA VAL A 189 8.53 -9.02 16.68
C VAL A 189 8.55 -8.30 18.02
N VAL A 190 7.42 -7.66 18.31
CA VAL A 190 6.88 -7.74 19.66
C VAL A 190 6.69 -9.23 19.96
N ASP A 191 7.11 -9.62 21.15
CA ASP A 191 6.76 -10.84 21.86
C ASP A 191 5.56 -11.58 21.23
N THR A 192 5.69 -12.86 20.88
CA THR A 192 4.50 -13.69 20.58
C THR A 192 3.77 -13.99 21.89
N GLY A 193 3.29 -12.95 22.55
CA GLY A 193 1.95 -12.98 23.09
C GLY A 193 1.02 -13.14 21.89
N THR A 194 0.14 -14.13 21.93
CA THR A 194 -1.04 -14.19 21.07
C THR A 194 -1.66 -12.81 20.94
N MET A 195 -1.73 -12.26 19.71
CA MET A 195 -2.45 -11.00 19.46
C MET A 195 -3.85 -11.12 20.04
N ALA A 196 -4.19 -10.17 20.90
CA ALA A 196 -5.45 -10.12 21.58
C ALA A 196 -6.40 -9.15 20.88
N LEU A 197 -7.70 -9.35 21.03
CA LEU A 197 -8.70 -8.40 20.49
C LEU A 197 -8.50 -6.98 21.06
N THR A 198 -7.96 -6.87 22.28
CA THR A 198 -7.58 -5.61 22.93
C THR A 198 -6.48 -4.84 22.19
N ASP A 199 -5.67 -5.52 21.39
CA ASP A 199 -4.66 -4.89 20.53
C ASP A 199 -5.32 -4.08 19.41
N VAL A 200 -6.54 -4.45 18.99
CA VAL A 200 -7.37 -3.57 18.16
C VAL A 200 -7.90 -2.43 19.05
N SER A 201 -8.73 -2.78 20.03
CA SER A 201 -9.43 -1.86 20.91
C SER A 201 -9.93 -2.61 22.14
N THR A 202 -9.95 -1.98 23.31
CA THR A 202 -10.55 -2.62 24.50
C THR A 202 -12.05 -2.83 24.36
N ALA A 203 -12.71 -2.11 23.44
CA ALA A 203 -14.12 -2.28 23.10
C ALA A 203 -14.36 -3.37 22.03
N PHE A 204 -13.29 -3.94 21.46
CA PHE A 204 -13.37 -5.06 20.52
C PHE A 204 -13.24 -6.37 21.29
N THR A 205 -14.38 -7.01 21.58
CA THR A 205 -14.45 -8.17 22.47
C THR A 205 -14.98 -9.41 21.75
N GLU A 206 -14.77 -10.58 22.35
CA GLU A 206 -15.29 -11.84 21.82
C GLU A 206 -16.83 -11.85 21.73
N ASP A 207 -17.51 -11.17 22.65
CA ASP A 207 -18.97 -10.99 22.61
C ASP A 207 -19.44 -10.26 21.34
N LYS A 208 -18.65 -9.31 20.84
CA LYS A 208 -18.92 -8.65 19.56
C LYS A 208 -18.77 -9.62 18.39
N LEU A 209 -17.76 -10.48 18.41
CA LEU A 209 -17.58 -11.54 17.40
C LEU A 209 -18.74 -12.55 17.42
N ARG A 210 -19.21 -12.92 18.62
CA ARG A 210 -20.39 -13.78 18.82
C ARG A 210 -21.65 -13.13 18.26
N ALA A 211 -21.82 -11.81 18.45
CA ALA A 211 -22.96 -11.07 17.91
C ALA A 211 -23.00 -11.13 16.37
N ILE A 212 -21.86 -10.94 15.69
CA ILE A 212 -21.77 -11.06 14.22
C ILE A 212 -22.27 -12.43 13.76
N LEU A 213 -21.75 -13.52 14.33
CA LEU A 213 -22.12 -14.88 13.92
C LEU A 213 -23.59 -15.20 14.20
N LYS A 214 -24.17 -14.61 15.25
CA LYS A 214 -25.59 -14.73 15.57
C LYS A 214 -26.45 -14.06 14.50
N GLU A 215 -26.07 -12.88 14.03
CA GLU A 215 -26.75 -12.17 12.94
C GLU A 215 -26.58 -12.89 11.59
N GLU A 216 -25.44 -13.55 11.37
CA GLU A 216 -25.11 -14.29 10.15
C GLU A 216 -25.76 -15.69 10.05
N GLY A 217 -26.89 -15.91 10.75
CA GLY A 217 -27.67 -17.15 10.68
C GLY A 217 -27.64 -18.00 11.95
N GLY A 218 -27.41 -17.38 13.11
CA GLY A 218 -27.46 -18.06 14.41
C GLY A 218 -26.28 -19.00 14.67
N PHE A 219 -25.09 -18.68 14.15
CA PHE A 219 -23.88 -19.47 14.37
C PHE A 219 -23.27 -19.15 15.75
N GLU A 220 -22.67 -20.14 16.38
CA GLU A 220 -21.88 -19.99 17.60
C GLU A 220 -20.39 -19.89 17.26
N LEU A 221 -19.70 -18.94 17.90
CA LEU A 221 -18.25 -18.77 17.75
C LEU A 221 -17.50 -20.01 18.26
N LYS A 222 -16.64 -20.58 17.41
CA LYS A 222 -15.72 -21.68 17.74
C LYS A 222 -14.28 -21.22 17.93
N GLY A 223 -13.88 -20.16 17.25
CA GLY A 223 -12.55 -19.58 17.39
C GLY A 223 -12.37 -18.35 16.52
N TYR A 224 -11.30 -17.62 16.80
CA TYR A 224 -10.81 -16.53 15.98
C TYR A 224 -9.30 -16.61 15.83
N GLU A 225 -8.79 -16.06 14.74
CA GLU A 225 -7.37 -16.05 14.43
C GLU A 225 -7.01 -14.74 13.72
N PHE A 226 -5.97 -14.05 14.20
CA PHE A 226 -5.34 -12.97 13.44
C PHE A 226 -4.49 -13.60 12.33
N ILE A 227 -4.93 -13.44 11.09
CA ILE A 227 -4.28 -14.01 9.89
C ILE A 227 -3.26 -13.05 9.27
N GLY A 228 -3.02 -11.90 9.91
CA GLY A 228 -2.04 -10.89 9.53
C GLY A 228 -2.41 -9.50 10.04
N GLY A 229 -1.55 -8.53 9.74
CA GLY A 229 -1.79 -7.12 10.05
C GLY A 229 -0.64 -6.48 10.80
N PHE A 230 0.31 -5.92 10.06
CA PHE A 230 1.12 -4.75 10.40
C PHE A 230 1.44 -4.05 9.08
N ASN A 231 1.31 -2.73 9.05
CA ASN A 231 1.46 -1.92 7.85
C ASN A 231 2.88 -2.11 7.28
N LYS A 232 3.02 -2.16 5.94
CA LYS A 232 4.33 -1.90 5.34
C LYS A 232 4.77 -0.48 5.72
N LYS A 233 6.09 -0.24 5.77
CA LYS A 233 6.63 1.11 5.96
C LYS A 233 6.07 2.03 4.86
N GLY A 234 5.28 3.03 5.25
CA GLY A 234 4.61 3.95 4.32
C GLY A 234 3.12 3.68 4.07
N ASP A 235 2.52 2.65 4.68
CA ASP A 235 1.08 2.38 4.58
C ASP A 235 0.31 2.78 5.86
N SER A 236 -0.92 3.28 5.66
CA SER A 236 -1.95 3.58 6.68
C SER A 236 -1.48 4.48 7.83
N TYR A 237 -1.17 5.75 7.56
CA TYR A 237 -0.80 6.76 8.57
C TYR A 237 -1.86 6.97 9.67
N LEU A 238 -3.14 6.85 9.32
CA LEU A 238 -4.27 7.19 10.18
C LEU A 238 -4.75 6.05 11.10
N SER A 239 -4.39 4.79 10.79
CA SER A 239 -4.90 3.59 11.49
C SER A 239 -3.87 2.47 11.63
N GLU A 240 -4.14 1.54 12.54
CA GLU A 240 -3.56 0.20 12.55
C GLU A 240 -4.55 -0.76 11.89
N VAL A 241 -4.07 -1.58 10.96
CA VAL A 241 -4.90 -2.50 10.18
C VAL A 241 -4.61 -3.94 10.56
N PHE A 242 -5.64 -4.64 10.98
CA PHE A 242 -5.59 -6.04 11.40
C PHE A 242 -6.42 -6.90 10.45
N ARG A 243 -6.01 -8.14 10.20
CA ARG A 243 -6.80 -9.13 9.47
C ARG A 243 -7.23 -10.23 10.42
N LEU A 244 -8.54 -10.37 10.61
CA LEU A 244 -9.13 -11.32 11.55
C LEU A 244 -9.99 -12.32 10.81
N ARG A 245 -9.81 -13.60 11.11
CA ARG A 245 -10.72 -14.68 10.73
C ARG A 245 -11.51 -15.12 11.95
N ILE A 246 -12.81 -15.36 11.79
CA ILE A 246 -13.64 -16.04 12.79
C ILE A 246 -14.31 -17.27 12.19
N ASP A 247 -14.35 -18.35 12.95
CA ASP A 247 -15.02 -19.59 12.60
C ASP A 247 -16.23 -19.80 13.51
N GLY A 248 -17.38 -20.07 12.90
CA GLY A 248 -18.63 -20.34 13.57
C GLY A 248 -19.25 -21.68 13.15
N GLU A 249 -20.08 -22.24 14.02
CA GLU A 249 -20.83 -23.47 13.74
C GLU A 249 -22.29 -23.28 14.18
N ASN A 250 -23.22 -23.69 13.33
CA ASN A 250 -24.63 -23.66 13.65
C ASN A 250 -24.96 -24.82 14.59
N PRO A 251 -25.47 -24.57 15.80
CA PRO A 251 -25.64 -25.62 16.81
C PRO A 251 -26.76 -26.63 16.46
N THR A 252 -27.67 -26.27 15.56
CA THR A 252 -28.79 -27.14 15.14
C THR A 252 -28.44 -28.02 13.95
N THR A 253 -27.67 -27.48 12.99
CA THR A 253 -27.39 -28.16 11.71
C THR A 253 -25.96 -28.68 11.60
N GLY A 254 -25.04 -28.24 12.48
CA GLY A 254 -23.60 -28.50 12.37
C GLY A 254 -22.93 -27.77 11.20
N ALA A 255 -23.66 -26.90 10.49
CA ALA A 255 -23.10 -26.13 9.38
C ALA A 255 -21.98 -25.20 9.88
N LYS A 256 -20.88 -25.13 9.14
CA LYS A 256 -19.74 -24.25 9.47
C LYS A 256 -19.80 -22.96 8.65
N LYS A 257 -19.39 -21.86 9.25
CA LYS A 257 -19.27 -20.53 8.61
C LYS A 257 -17.90 -19.96 8.96
N CYS A 258 -17.21 -19.42 7.97
CA CYS A 258 -15.97 -18.68 8.16
C CYS A 258 -16.18 -17.25 7.64
N LEU A 259 -15.83 -16.25 8.44
CA LEU A 259 -15.85 -14.85 8.06
C LEU A 259 -14.45 -14.25 8.22
N ASN A 260 -14.08 -13.35 7.32
CA ASN A 260 -12.79 -12.69 7.32
C ASN A 260 -13.01 -11.18 7.31
N PHE A 261 -12.26 -10.47 8.14
CA PHE A 261 -12.41 -9.05 8.32
C PHE A 261 -11.07 -8.34 8.15
N VAL A 262 -11.14 -7.14 7.60
CA VAL A 262 -10.15 -6.10 7.78
C VAL A 262 -10.65 -5.20 8.91
N VAL A 263 -9.93 -5.16 10.02
CA VAL A 263 -10.26 -4.35 11.18
C VAL A 263 -9.32 -3.16 11.25
N LYS A 264 -9.85 -1.94 11.12
CA LYS A 264 -9.12 -0.69 11.33
C LYS A 264 -9.29 -0.27 12.78
N GLY A 265 -8.20 -0.05 13.51
CA GLY A 265 -8.20 0.49 14.87
C GLY A 265 -7.36 1.77 14.99
N LEU A 266 -7.64 2.58 16.03
CA LEU A 266 -6.83 3.77 16.30
C LEU A 266 -5.39 3.40 16.67
N PRO A 267 -4.36 4.04 16.07
CA PRO A 267 -2.95 3.72 16.34
C PRO A 267 -2.60 3.80 17.82
N LYS A 268 -1.91 2.84 18.45
CA LYS A 268 -1.70 2.92 19.92
C LYS A 268 -0.89 4.14 20.37
N ASN A 269 -0.05 4.69 19.50
CA ASN A 269 0.70 5.91 19.76
C ASN A 269 -0.20 7.16 19.77
N ILE A 270 -0.37 7.78 20.95
CA ILE A 270 -1.21 8.97 21.14
C ILE A 270 -0.68 10.19 20.38
N GLY A 271 0.65 10.40 20.35
CA GLY A 271 1.26 11.47 19.56
C GLY A 271 0.90 11.35 18.08
N ARG A 272 0.93 10.13 17.53
CA ARG A 272 0.50 9.83 16.15
C ARG A 272 -0.98 10.14 15.95
N ARG A 273 -1.86 9.69 16.85
CA ARG A 273 -3.31 10.00 16.80
C ARG A 273 -3.57 11.51 16.76
N ARG A 274 -2.90 12.28 17.62
CA ARG A 274 -3.09 13.74 17.70
C ARG A 274 -2.48 14.47 16.51
N THR A 275 -1.31 14.05 16.05
CA THR A 275 -0.61 14.63 14.88
C THR A 275 -1.44 14.51 13.61
N PHE A 276 -1.99 13.32 13.35
CA PHE A 276 -2.79 13.08 12.16
C PHE A 276 -4.29 13.16 12.38
N ARG A 277 -4.74 13.56 13.58
CA ARG A 277 -6.15 13.68 13.92
C ARG A 277 -6.97 12.41 13.59
N SER A 278 -6.40 11.24 13.87
CA SER A 278 -6.99 9.93 13.54
C SER A 278 -8.45 9.81 14.01
N THR A 279 -8.77 10.32 15.19
CA THR A 279 -10.13 10.29 15.77
C THR A 279 -11.16 11.02 14.90
N ASP A 280 -10.76 12.13 14.28
CA ASP A 280 -11.66 12.92 13.44
C ASP A 280 -12.00 12.18 12.13
N PHE A 281 -10.99 11.53 11.53
CA PHE A 281 -11.15 10.71 10.32
C PHE A 281 -11.94 9.42 10.59
N PHE A 282 -11.68 8.73 11.71
CA PHE A 282 -12.46 7.56 12.14
C PHE A 282 -13.92 7.91 12.38
N ARG A 283 -14.21 9.00 13.08
CA ARG A 283 -15.60 9.46 13.30
C ARG A 283 -16.35 9.65 11.99
N ASN A 284 -15.67 10.15 10.96
CA ASN A 284 -16.28 10.41 9.67
C ASN A 284 -16.50 9.11 8.86
N GLU A 285 -15.53 8.19 8.86
CA GLU A 285 -15.67 6.86 8.24
C GLU A 285 -16.76 6.02 8.94
N ILE A 286 -16.84 6.07 10.27
CA ILE A 286 -17.90 5.40 11.03
C ILE A 286 -19.27 6.00 10.72
N ALA A 287 -19.41 7.32 10.69
CA ALA A 287 -20.67 7.98 10.31
C ALA A 287 -21.12 7.61 8.88
N PHE A 288 -20.17 7.38 7.96
CA PHE A 288 -20.51 6.87 6.64
C PHE A 288 -21.16 5.48 6.71
N TYR A 289 -20.59 4.55 7.47
CA TYR A 289 -21.13 3.19 7.60
C TYR A 289 -22.37 3.08 8.51
N GLU A 290 -22.51 3.94 9.52
CA GLU A 290 -23.64 3.89 10.46
C GLU A 290 -24.84 4.76 10.05
N ASP A 291 -24.63 5.89 9.36
CA ASP A 291 -25.70 6.80 8.97
C ASP A 291 -25.96 6.79 7.45
N VAL A 292 -24.92 6.85 6.61
CA VAL A 292 -25.08 7.05 5.15
C VAL A 292 -25.44 5.75 4.43
N ILE A 293 -24.64 4.69 4.61
CA ILE A 293 -24.86 3.40 3.93
C ILE A 293 -26.25 2.83 4.27
N PRO A 294 -26.69 2.75 5.54
CA PRO A 294 -28.02 2.24 5.86
C PRO A 294 -29.15 3.07 5.24
N ALA A 295 -29.00 4.40 5.18
CA ALA A 295 -29.97 5.27 4.53
C ALA A 295 -30.03 5.03 3.01
N PHE A 296 -28.88 4.85 2.36
CA PHE A 296 -28.80 4.53 0.94
C PHE A 296 -29.36 3.14 0.65
N GLU A 297 -29.06 2.12 1.45
CA GLU A 297 -29.61 0.78 1.31
C GLU A 297 -31.13 0.75 1.47
N ASP A 298 -31.67 1.42 2.50
CA ASP A 298 -33.12 1.55 2.71
C ASP A 298 -33.80 2.26 1.54
N PHE A 299 -33.24 3.39 1.09
CA PHE A 299 -33.77 4.13 -0.06
C PHE A 299 -33.81 3.27 -1.33
N GLN A 300 -32.69 2.65 -1.70
CA GLN A 300 -32.61 1.80 -2.88
C GLN A 300 -33.56 0.58 -2.79
N THR A 301 -33.73 0.01 -1.60
CA THR A 301 -34.66 -1.11 -1.35
C THR A 301 -36.11 -0.67 -1.53
N ARG A 302 -36.52 0.46 -0.94
CA ARG A 302 -37.88 1.01 -1.08
C ARG A 302 -38.21 1.37 -2.53
N LYS A 303 -37.23 1.88 -3.28
CA LYS A 303 -37.36 2.19 -4.71
C LYS A 303 -37.27 0.96 -5.61
N LYS A 304 -36.92 -0.21 -5.06
CA LYS A 304 -36.76 -1.48 -5.81
C LYS A 304 -35.77 -1.33 -6.97
N ALA A 305 -34.64 -0.67 -6.70
CA ALA A 305 -33.58 -0.51 -7.68
C ALA A 305 -33.18 -1.86 -8.27
N LYS A 306 -33.05 -1.94 -9.60
CA LYS A 306 -32.64 -3.16 -10.28
C LYS A 306 -31.13 -3.38 -10.15
N ASN A 307 -30.36 -2.30 -10.18
CA ASN A 307 -28.91 -2.32 -10.14
C ASN A 307 -28.39 -1.38 -9.03
N PRO A 308 -28.71 -1.65 -7.74
CA PRO A 308 -28.34 -0.77 -6.64
C PRO A 308 -26.82 -0.60 -6.53
N PHE A 309 -26.38 0.58 -6.08
CA PHE A 309 -25.02 0.85 -5.65
C PHE A 309 -24.66 -0.05 -4.46
N ARG A 310 -23.58 -0.81 -4.62
CA ARG A 310 -23.03 -1.79 -3.65
C ARG A 310 -21.50 -1.86 -3.70
N GLU A 311 -20.85 -0.90 -4.33
CA GLU A 311 -19.41 -0.85 -4.56
C GLU A 311 -18.64 -0.35 -3.31
N TYR A 312 -18.94 -0.92 -2.13
CA TYR A 312 -18.32 -0.63 -0.84
C TYR A 312 -18.15 -1.91 -0.01
N ALA A 313 -17.15 -1.94 0.87
CA ALA A 313 -16.97 -3.07 1.79
C ALA A 313 -18.09 -3.07 2.85
N ARG A 314 -18.71 -4.22 3.12
CA ARG A 314 -19.70 -4.33 4.20
C ARG A 314 -19.02 -4.08 5.55
N CYS A 315 -19.59 -3.19 6.35
CA CYS A 315 -19.21 -3.03 7.75
C CYS A 315 -20.02 -4.00 8.62
N PHE A 316 -19.33 -4.78 9.45
CA PHE A 316 -19.94 -5.71 10.40
C PHE A 316 -20.05 -5.12 11.80
N LEU A 317 -19.04 -4.35 12.21
CA LEU A 317 -18.99 -3.70 13.51
C LEU A 317 -18.25 -2.37 13.42
N SER A 318 -18.70 -1.43 14.22
CA SER A 318 -18.04 -0.16 14.48
C SER A 318 -18.18 0.21 15.94
N HIS A 319 -17.26 1.04 16.42
CA HIS A 319 -17.33 1.68 17.73
C HIS A 319 -16.72 3.07 17.62
N CYS A 320 -17.41 4.09 18.14
CA CYS A 320 -16.98 5.48 18.09
C CYS A 320 -17.19 6.18 19.44
N ASP A 321 -16.13 6.34 20.22
CA ASP A 321 -16.10 7.14 21.45
C ASP A 321 -14.95 8.16 21.49
N GLY A 322 -14.09 8.18 20.46
CA GLY A 322 -12.92 9.03 20.33
C GLY A 322 -11.65 8.49 21.01
N GLU A 323 -11.73 7.33 21.68
CA GLU A 323 -10.60 6.73 22.41
C GLU A 323 -10.29 5.32 21.95
N GLN A 324 -11.33 4.54 21.68
CA GLN A 324 -11.29 3.10 21.40
C GLN A 324 -11.90 2.76 20.03
N ASP A 325 -11.91 3.74 19.12
CA ASP A 325 -12.58 3.62 17.82
C ASP A 325 -12.02 2.47 16.97
N TYR A 326 -12.93 1.74 16.33
CA TYR A 326 -12.60 0.72 15.35
C TYR A 326 -13.71 0.52 14.32
N LEU A 327 -13.34 -0.08 13.19
CA LEU A 327 -14.23 -0.54 12.12
C LEU A 327 -13.81 -1.96 11.71
N ALA A 328 -14.74 -2.92 11.69
CA ALA A 328 -14.53 -4.26 11.17
C ALA A 328 -15.28 -4.41 9.84
N LEU A 329 -14.53 -4.39 8.75
CA LEU A 329 -15.03 -4.44 7.37
C LEU A 329 -14.79 -5.82 6.78
N ASP A 330 -15.61 -6.22 5.79
CA ASP A 330 -15.40 -7.45 5.02
C ASP A 330 -14.02 -7.46 4.34
N ASP A 331 -13.28 -8.56 4.46
CA ASP A 331 -11.99 -8.72 3.76
C ASP A 331 -12.21 -9.06 2.28
N LEU A 332 -12.31 -8.02 1.46
CA LEU A 332 -12.55 -8.14 0.03
C LEU A 332 -11.48 -8.95 -0.72
N SER A 333 -10.27 -9.11 -0.16
CA SER A 333 -9.23 -9.92 -0.79
C SER A 333 -9.61 -11.40 -0.90
N LYS A 334 -10.54 -11.89 -0.07
CA LYS A 334 -11.09 -13.25 -0.17
C LYS A 334 -11.95 -13.46 -1.40
N TYR A 335 -12.48 -12.40 -2.00
CA TYR A 335 -13.26 -12.45 -3.22
C TYR A 335 -12.43 -12.14 -4.48
N GLY A 336 -11.10 -12.05 -4.33
CA GLY A 336 -10.16 -11.79 -5.43
C GLY A 336 -9.99 -10.30 -5.77
N PHE A 337 -10.39 -9.39 -4.87
CA PHE A 337 -10.10 -7.97 -5.01
C PHE A 337 -8.69 -7.64 -4.50
N GLU A 338 -8.00 -6.75 -5.20
CA GLU A 338 -6.69 -6.26 -4.82
C GLU A 338 -6.54 -4.77 -5.13
N ALA A 339 -5.61 -4.09 -4.47
CA ALA A 339 -5.38 -2.66 -4.69
C ALA A 339 -4.76 -2.41 -6.07
N ALA A 340 -5.14 -1.30 -6.70
CA ALA A 340 -4.55 -0.86 -7.95
C ALA A 340 -3.11 -0.34 -7.74
N ASP A 341 -2.23 -0.54 -8.74
CA ASP A 341 -0.88 0.00 -8.69
C ASP A 341 -0.90 1.54 -8.84
N ARG A 342 -0.16 2.23 -7.96
CA ARG A 342 -0.12 3.70 -7.87
C ARG A 342 1.02 4.34 -8.67
N GLN A 343 2.09 3.61 -9.00
CA GLN A 343 3.35 4.24 -9.44
C GLN A 343 3.29 4.74 -10.89
N ASP A 344 2.68 3.99 -11.81
CA ASP A 344 2.66 4.30 -13.25
C ASP A 344 1.36 4.98 -13.73
N GLY A 345 0.41 5.19 -12.82
CA GLY A 345 -0.95 5.62 -13.16
C GLY A 345 -1.80 4.49 -13.72
N LEU A 346 -3.12 4.62 -13.58
CA LEU A 346 -4.09 3.63 -14.04
C LEU A 346 -4.29 3.72 -15.55
N ASP A 347 -4.44 2.57 -16.20
CA ASP A 347 -4.83 2.51 -17.60
C ASP A 347 -6.32 2.86 -17.79
N LEU A 348 -6.75 3.02 -19.05
CA LEU A 348 -8.11 3.42 -19.39
C LEU A 348 -9.17 2.47 -18.83
N ALA A 349 -8.95 1.15 -18.85
CA ALA A 349 -9.96 0.19 -18.40
C ALA A 349 -10.23 0.31 -16.90
N HIS A 350 -9.17 0.49 -16.10
CA HIS A 350 -9.29 0.75 -14.67
C HIS A 350 -9.93 2.11 -14.40
N CYS A 351 -9.54 3.16 -15.13
CA CYS A 351 -10.13 4.49 -14.97
C CYS A 351 -11.62 4.53 -15.29
N LEU A 352 -12.05 3.86 -16.36
CA LEU A 352 -13.47 3.78 -16.73
C LEU A 352 -14.28 3.08 -15.64
N LEU A 353 -13.73 2.03 -15.02
CA LEU A 353 -14.39 1.32 -13.93
C LEU A 353 -14.53 2.20 -12.69
N ALA A 354 -13.47 2.92 -12.30
CA ALA A 354 -13.51 3.87 -11.17
C ALA A 354 -14.51 5.01 -11.41
N MET A 355 -14.49 5.61 -12.60
CA MET A 355 -15.42 6.67 -12.97
C MET A 355 -16.87 6.18 -12.93
N LYS A 356 -17.13 4.93 -13.36
CA LYS A 356 -18.47 4.33 -13.25
C LYS A 356 -18.89 4.09 -11.80
N SER A 357 -18.01 3.56 -10.95
CA SER A 357 -18.31 3.34 -9.53
C SER A 357 -18.57 4.64 -8.78
N LEU A 358 -17.76 5.69 -9.02
CA LEU A 358 -18.01 7.04 -8.50
C LEU A 358 -19.33 7.62 -9.02
N GLY A 359 -19.63 7.43 -10.32
CA GLY A 359 -20.88 7.88 -10.93
C GLY A 359 -22.09 7.24 -10.25
N ARG A 360 -22.04 5.92 -10.00
CA ARG A 360 -23.09 5.20 -9.27
C ARG A 360 -23.20 5.67 -7.81
N PHE A 361 -22.09 5.87 -7.11
CA PHE A 361 -22.13 6.41 -5.75
C PHE A 361 -22.80 7.80 -5.68
N HIS A 362 -22.46 8.70 -6.59
CA HIS A 362 -23.08 10.01 -6.67
C HIS A 362 -24.52 9.96 -7.19
N GLY A 363 -24.86 8.98 -8.02
CA GLY A 363 -26.20 8.77 -8.55
C GLY A 363 -27.23 8.48 -7.45
N VAL A 364 -26.91 7.59 -6.49
CA VAL A 364 -27.80 7.34 -5.34
C VAL A 364 -27.95 8.59 -4.46
N SER A 365 -26.86 9.35 -4.30
CA SER A 365 -26.82 10.62 -3.56
C SER A 365 -27.74 11.68 -4.18
N LEU A 366 -27.64 11.89 -5.50
CA LEU A 366 -28.48 12.85 -6.25
C LEU A 366 -29.95 12.43 -6.28
N ALA A 367 -30.24 11.15 -6.49
CA ALA A 367 -31.61 10.64 -6.49
C ALA A 367 -32.27 10.80 -5.10
N MET A 368 -31.55 10.50 -4.02
CA MET A 368 -32.06 10.73 -2.66
C MET A 368 -32.26 12.23 -2.41
N LYS A 369 -31.33 13.10 -2.83
CA LYS A 369 -31.48 14.56 -2.69
C LYS A 369 -32.70 15.11 -3.44
N ASP A 370 -33.01 14.56 -4.62
CA ASP A 370 -34.18 14.95 -5.43
C ASP A 370 -35.50 14.50 -4.78
N GLN A 371 -35.55 13.27 -4.26
CA GLN A 371 -36.79 12.65 -3.78
C GLN A 371 -37.05 12.80 -2.28
N GLU A 372 -35.99 12.84 -1.47
CA GLU A 372 -36.01 12.85 0.01
C GLU A 372 -35.01 13.91 0.55
N PRO A 373 -35.16 15.20 0.17
CA PRO A 373 -34.16 16.24 0.46
C PRO A 373 -33.91 16.47 1.95
N GLU A 374 -34.94 16.31 2.80
CA GLU A 374 -34.80 16.43 4.26
C GLU A 374 -33.94 15.30 4.83
N LYS A 375 -34.17 14.06 4.38
CA LYS A 375 -33.39 12.91 4.83
C LYS A 375 -31.94 13.00 4.32
N PHE A 376 -31.76 13.41 3.06
CA PHE A 376 -30.44 13.69 2.51
C PHE A 376 -29.68 14.73 3.35
N ALA A 377 -30.34 15.85 3.71
CA ALA A 377 -29.74 16.90 4.52
C ALA A 377 -29.38 16.40 5.93
N GLU A 378 -30.21 15.55 6.53
CA GLU A 378 -29.96 14.92 7.83
C GLU A 378 -28.67 14.08 7.81
N ILE A 379 -28.54 13.15 6.85
CA ILE A 379 -27.35 12.28 6.77
C ILE A 379 -26.10 13.05 6.32
N ALA A 380 -26.24 14.06 5.45
CA ALA A 380 -25.12 14.91 5.04
C ALA A 380 -24.54 15.72 6.21
N GLN A 381 -25.37 16.10 7.20
CA GLN A 381 -24.92 16.81 8.40
C GLN A 381 -24.13 15.94 9.39
N LYS A 382 -24.19 14.61 9.27
CA LYS A 382 -23.40 13.67 10.08
C LYS A 382 -21.91 13.69 9.68
N LEU A 383 -21.66 14.00 8.41
CA LEU A 383 -20.34 14.10 7.83
C LEU A 383 -19.74 15.48 8.08
N ARG A 384 -18.41 15.55 8.18
CA ARG A 384 -17.69 16.82 8.35
C ARG A 384 -16.53 16.92 7.37
N GLU A 385 -16.28 18.12 6.91
CA GLU A 385 -15.06 18.46 6.18
C GLU A 385 -13.85 18.41 7.14
N GLU A 386 -13.09 17.33 7.05
CA GLU A 386 -11.94 17.03 7.92
C GLU A 386 -10.58 17.42 7.31
N TYR A 387 -10.57 18.03 6.13
CA TYR A 387 -9.35 18.46 5.43
C TYR A 387 -9.29 19.98 5.27
N TYR A 388 -10.16 20.57 4.44
CA TYR A 388 -10.16 22.00 4.11
C TYR A 388 -11.28 22.75 4.83
N SER A 389 -11.10 23.00 6.12
CA SER A 389 -12.00 23.88 6.88
C SER A 389 -11.24 24.95 7.67
N PRO A 390 -11.89 26.07 8.04
CA PRO A 390 -11.21 27.17 8.74
C PRO A 390 -10.56 26.74 10.06
N ARG A 391 -11.22 25.82 10.79
CA ARG A 391 -10.69 25.28 12.06
C ARG A 391 -9.39 24.49 11.90
N LEU A 392 -9.12 23.98 10.69
CA LEU A 392 -8.00 23.08 10.39
C LEU A 392 -6.83 23.76 9.69
N LYS A 393 -7.00 25.03 9.33
CA LYS A 393 -5.94 25.82 8.70
C LYS A 393 -4.64 25.83 9.51
N PRO A 394 -4.64 26.02 10.85
CA PRO A 394 -3.41 25.99 11.64
C PRO A 394 -2.71 24.62 11.64
N TRP A 395 -3.45 23.54 11.41
CA TRP A 395 -2.92 22.17 11.38
C TRP A 395 -2.24 21.86 10.03
N TYR A 396 -2.84 22.29 8.92
CA TYR A 396 -2.45 21.82 7.59
C TYR A 396 -1.69 22.85 6.73
N ASN A 397 -1.92 24.16 6.94
CA ASN A 397 -1.47 25.18 5.99
C ASN A 397 0.05 25.28 5.84
N ASP A 398 0.82 25.01 6.89
CA ASP A 398 2.29 25.01 6.78
C ASP A 398 2.81 23.82 5.99
N PHE A 399 2.14 22.66 6.08
CA PHE A 399 2.43 21.52 5.22
C PHE A 399 2.02 21.78 3.77
N LEU A 400 0.87 22.42 3.52
CA LEU A 400 0.48 22.86 2.18
C LEU A 400 1.55 23.78 1.54
N LYS A 401 2.18 24.66 2.32
CA LYS A 401 3.27 25.52 1.81
C LYS A 401 4.48 24.72 1.34
N THR A 402 4.83 23.61 1.99
CA THR A 402 5.95 22.76 1.53
C THR A 402 5.60 22.07 0.21
N GLN A 403 4.36 21.59 0.06
CA GLN A 403 3.85 21.03 -1.20
C GLN A 403 3.88 22.04 -2.35
N ILE A 404 3.48 23.29 -2.07
CA ILE A 404 3.54 24.40 -3.05
C ILE A 404 4.98 24.62 -3.54
N VAL A 405 5.98 24.53 -2.66
CA VAL A 405 7.40 24.65 -3.04
C VAL A 405 7.81 23.51 -3.98
N VAL A 406 7.42 22.27 -3.68
CA VAL A 406 7.71 21.11 -4.54
C VAL A 406 7.04 21.24 -5.91
N ALA A 407 5.78 21.68 -5.95
CA ALA A 407 5.08 21.95 -7.20
C ALA A 407 5.78 23.05 -8.01
N LYS A 408 6.14 24.18 -7.40
CA LYS A 408 6.85 25.27 -8.08
C LYS A 408 8.20 24.81 -8.65
N ASP A 409 8.97 24.01 -7.90
CA ASP A 409 10.23 23.45 -8.38
C ASP A 409 10.01 22.52 -9.59
N ALA A 410 9.01 21.64 -9.54
CA ALA A 410 8.69 20.73 -10.63
C ALA A 410 8.34 21.48 -11.93
N ILE A 411 7.41 22.44 -11.84
CA ILE A 411 6.97 23.22 -13.00
C ILE A 411 8.08 24.14 -13.52
N GLY A 412 8.85 24.80 -12.64
CA GLY A 412 9.94 25.69 -13.03
C GLY A 412 11.08 24.97 -13.76
N LYS A 413 11.25 23.67 -13.53
CA LYS A 413 12.24 22.83 -14.25
C LYS A 413 11.70 22.30 -15.58
N GLU A 414 10.45 21.86 -15.63
CA GLU A 414 9.90 21.18 -16.81
C GLU A 414 9.22 22.12 -17.82
N TYR A 415 8.70 23.27 -17.37
CA TYR A 415 7.97 24.24 -18.21
C TYR A 415 8.38 25.72 -17.98
N PRO A 416 9.68 26.07 -17.92
CA PRO A 416 10.14 27.42 -17.61
C PRO A 416 9.68 28.46 -18.66
N GLY A 417 9.18 29.60 -18.19
CA GLY A 417 8.78 30.73 -19.02
C GLY A 417 7.54 30.49 -19.89
N THR A 418 6.77 29.42 -19.60
CA THR A 418 5.57 29.06 -20.37
C THR A 418 4.30 29.59 -19.73
N LYS A 419 3.19 29.59 -20.49
CA LYS A 419 1.85 29.89 -19.96
C LYS A 419 1.44 28.95 -18.82
N ILE A 420 1.96 27.72 -18.80
CA ILE A 420 1.67 26.73 -17.74
C ILE A 420 2.28 27.20 -16.42
N GLU A 421 3.54 27.66 -16.45
CA GLU A 421 4.18 28.24 -15.25
C GLU A 421 3.44 29.50 -14.78
N GLU A 422 3.04 30.40 -15.69
CA GLU A 422 2.27 31.58 -15.35
C GLU A 422 0.95 31.23 -14.64
N LYS A 423 0.18 30.28 -15.20
CA LYS A 423 -1.09 29.82 -14.63
C LYS A 423 -0.91 29.11 -13.29
N MET A 424 0.14 28.30 -13.15
CA MET A 424 0.51 27.71 -11.87
C MET A 424 0.82 28.80 -10.83
N GLN A 425 1.62 29.82 -11.17
CA GLN A 425 1.95 30.90 -10.24
C GLN A 425 0.69 31.69 -9.83
N GLN A 426 -0.22 31.98 -10.77
CA GLN A 426 -1.50 32.61 -10.47
C GLN A 426 -2.35 31.75 -9.52
N PHE A 427 -2.48 30.45 -9.79
CA PHE A 427 -3.27 29.53 -8.97
C PHE A 427 -2.66 29.32 -7.58
N LEU A 428 -1.34 29.31 -7.45
CA LEU A 428 -0.63 29.14 -6.17
C LEU A 428 -0.34 30.47 -5.46
N ALA A 429 -0.71 31.63 -6.04
CA ALA A 429 -0.52 32.93 -5.43
C ALA A 429 -1.58 33.18 -4.34
N GLY A 430 -1.20 33.84 -3.24
CA GLY A 430 -2.11 34.12 -2.13
C GLY A 430 -2.40 32.87 -1.28
N ASP A 431 -3.60 32.81 -0.70
CA ASP A 431 -3.98 31.75 0.24
C ASP A 431 -4.69 30.59 -0.48
N LEU A 432 -3.92 29.59 -0.90
CA LEU A 432 -4.46 28.40 -1.54
C LEU A 432 -5.41 27.64 -0.62
N TYR A 433 -5.10 27.56 0.68
CA TYR A 433 -5.93 26.83 1.64
C TYR A 433 -7.34 27.42 1.70
N ASP A 434 -7.47 28.74 1.78
CA ASP A 434 -8.79 29.40 1.79
C ASP A 434 -9.58 29.15 0.51
N ARG A 435 -8.93 29.13 -0.66
CA ARG A 435 -9.60 28.75 -1.91
C ARG A 435 -10.10 27.30 -1.89
N MET A 436 -9.36 26.38 -1.27
CA MET A 436 -9.81 24.99 -1.13
C MET A 436 -11.00 24.88 -0.16
N ILE A 437 -11.06 25.72 0.89
CA ILE A 437 -12.25 25.84 1.75
C ILE A 437 -13.46 26.31 0.92
N GLU A 438 -13.30 27.35 0.10
CA GLU A 438 -14.38 27.89 -0.73
C GLU A 438 -14.99 26.83 -1.65
N ILE A 439 -14.16 25.97 -2.24
CA ILE A 439 -14.62 24.90 -3.14
C ILE A 439 -15.32 23.78 -2.37
N THR A 440 -14.75 23.32 -1.26
CA THR A 440 -15.34 22.23 -0.45
C THR A 440 -16.65 22.63 0.22
N HIS A 441 -16.82 23.92 0.54
CA HIS A 441 -18.05 24.45 1.14
C HIS A 441 -19.04 25.01 0.11
N ALA A 442 -18.72 24.90 -1.19
CA ALA A 442 -19.59 25.39 -2.25
C ALA A 442 -20.92 24.62 -2.27
N LYS A 443 -22.02 25.38 -2.20
CA LYS A 443 -23.37 24.82 -2.35
C LYS A 443 -23.75 24.83 -3.83
N SER A 444 -23.87 23.63 -4.40
CA SER A 444 -24.28 23.40 -5.79
C SER A 444 -25.55 22.55 -5.84
N PRO A 445 -26.41 22.73 -6.87
CA PRO A 445 -27.42 21.73 -7.21
C PRO A 445 -26.82 20.32 -7.35
N LEU A 446 -25.55 20.23 -7.78
CA LEU A 446 -24.79 19.00 -7.95
C LEU A 446 -23.93 18.63 -6.73
N SER A 447 -24.21 19.21 -5.55
CA SER A 447 -23.61 18.73 -4.31
C SER A 447 -24.18 17.35 -3.92
N VAL A 448 -23.28 16.43 -3.60
CA VAL A 448 -23.51 15.04 -3.23
C VAL A 448 -22.73 14.70 -1.97
N ILE A 449 -23.17 13.67 -1.24
CA ILE A 449 -22.25 12.91 -0.38
C ILE A 449 -21.28 12.19 -1.31
N GLY A 450 -20.03 12.66 -1.32
CA GLY A 450 -18.93 12.15 -2.13
C GLY A 450 -17.86 11.47 -1.28
N HIS A 451 -16.95 10.78 -1.95
CA HIS A 451 -15.91 9.95 -1.36
C HIS A 451 -14.82 10.77 -0.67
N GLY A 452 -14.37 11.85 -1.32
CA GLY A 452 -13.34 12.75 -0.82
C GLY A 452 -11.90 12.25 -0.90
N ASP A 453 -11.65 10.94 -1.02
CA ASP A 453 -10.30 10.35 -1.12
C ASP A 453 -10.07 9.50 -2.38
N GLY A 454 -10.37 10.04 -3.56
CA GLY A 454 -10.35 9.34 -4.85
C GLY A 454 -8.96 9.02 -5.44
N TRP A 455 -7.99 8.56 -4.66
CA TRP A 455 -6.68 8.09 -5.17
C TRP A 455 -6.63 6.56 -5.38
N ALA A 456 -5.67 6.08 -6.19
CA ALA A 456 -5.65 4.71 -6.71
C ALA A 456 -5.73 3.58 -5.65
N PRO A 457 -5.03 3.66 -4.49
CA PRO A 457 -5.09 2.62 -3.45
C PRO A 457 -6.48 2.37 -2.87
N ASN A 458 -7.39 3.36 -2.94
CA ASN A 458 -8.74 3.27 -2.39
C ASN A 458 -9.74 2.60 -3.34
N PHE A 459 -9.28 2.14 -4.52
CA PHE A 459 -10.06 1.36 -5.46
C PHE A 459 -9.51 -0.06 -5.53
N LEU A 460 -10.26 -1.01 -4.96
CA LEU A 460 -9.92 -2.43 -5.06
C LEU A 460 -10.56 -3.04 -6.29
N ILE A 461 -9.79 -3.81 -7.04
CA ILE A 461 -10.15 -4.28 -8.37
C ILE A 461 -10.08 -5.80 -8.41
N LYS A 462 -11.11 -6.40 -8.98
CA LYS A 462 -11.16 -7.83 -9.27
C LYS A 462 -11.03 -8.02 -10.77
N TYR A 463 -10.23 -9.00 -11.13
CA TYR A 463 -9.82 -9.24 -12.50
C TYR A 463 -10.36 -10.57 -13.01
N ASP A 464 -10.61 -10.60 -14.32
CA ASP A 464 -10.83 -11.84 -15.06
C ASP A 464 -9.66 -12.09 -16.02
N THR A 465 -9.62 -13.29 -16.61
CA THR A 465 -8.67 -13.66 -17.66
C THR A 465 -9.42 -13.79 -18.98
N GLU A 466 -9.30 -12.78 -19.84
CA GLU A 466 -9.87 -12.80 -21.19
C GLU A 466 -8.73 -12.90 -22.22
N GLY A 467 -8.70 -14.00 -22.99
CA GLY A 467 -7.67 -14.21 -24.03
C GLY A 467 -6.23 -14.29 -23.50
N GLY A 468 -6.04 -14.61 -22.21
CA GLY A 468 -4.73 -14.64 -21.54
C GLY A 468 -4.26 -13.28 -21.00
N ALA A 469 -5.03 -12.21 -21.23
CA ALA A 469 -4.80 -10.90 -20.64
C ALA A 469 -5.64 -10.73 -19.37
N ARG A 470 -5.09 -10.02 -18.41
CA ARG A 470 -5.76 -9.67 -17.17
C ARG A 470 -6.63 -8.44 -17.39
N VAL A 471 -7.94 -8.56 -17.19
CA VAL A 471 -8.91 -7.48 -17.49
C VAL A 471 -9.66 -7.09 -16.22
N PRO A 472 -9.71 -5.79 -15.86
CA PRO A 472 -10.47 -5.34 -14.70
C PRO A 472 -11.97 -5.50 -14.93
N LYS A 473 -12.68 -6.12 -13.98
CA LYS A 473 -14.09 -6.50 -14.13
C LYS A 473 -15.01 -5.83 -13.13
N GLU A 474 -14.61 -5.83 -11.85
CA GLU A 474 -15.40 -5.29 -10.75
C GLU A 474 -14.50 -4.41 -9.89
N MET A 475 -15.07 -3.37 -9.29
CA MET A 475 -14.35 -2.45 -8.43
C MET A 475 -15.14 -2.12 -7.17
N MET A 476 -14.43 -2.11 -6.05
CA MET A 476 -14.95 -1.71 -4.74
C MET A 476 -14.20 -0.47 -4.28
N ILE A 477 -14.95 0.48 -3.74
CA ILE A 477 -14.41 1.69 -3.14
C ILE A 477 -14.23 1.43 -1.64
N ILE A 478 -13.07 1.80 -1.10
CA ILE A 478 -12.75 1.69 0.32
C ILE A 478 -12.20 3.01 0.84
N ASP A 479 -12.14 3.12 2.17
CA ASP A 479 -11.58 4.27 2.88
C ASP A 479 -12.39 5.57 2.73
N PHE A 480 -13.51 5.62 3.46
CA PHE A 480 -14.46 6.73 3.42
C PHE A 480 -14.15 7.83 4.46
N GLN A 481 -12.89 7.93 4.91
CA GLN A 481 -12.48 8.88 5.96
C GLN A 481 -12.66 10.35 5.57
N LEU A 482 -12.52 10.64 4.27
CA LEU A 482 -12.65 12.00 3.72
C LEU A 482 -14.04 12.32 3.19
N THR A 483 -15.03 11.44 3.40
CA THR A 483 -16.40 11.62 2.91
C THR A 483 -16.99 12.95 3.35
N ARG A 484 -17.62 13.66 2.42
CA ARG A 484 -18.18 15.00 2.66
C ARG A 484 -19.33 15.28 1.72
N CYS A 485 -20.16 16.27 2.06
CA CYS A 485 -21.18 16.78 1.14
C CYS A 485 -20.63 17.98 0.36
N ALA A 486 -20.29 17.77 -0.92
CA ALA A 486 -19.68 18.79 -1.78
C ALA A 486 -20.03 18.53 -3.25
N THR A 487 -19.64 19.44 -4.15
CA THR A 487 -19.86 19.27 -5.60
C THR A 487 -19.25 17.99 -6.14
N VAL A 488 -19.94 17.28 -7.05
CA VAL A 488 -19.41 16.09 -7.76
C VAL A 488 -18.04 16.31 -8.39
N ALA A 489 -17.71 17.55 -8.76
CA ALA A 489 -16.47 17.88 -9.45
C ALA A 489 -15.21 17.63 -8.61
N ILE A 490 -15.30 17.64 -7.27
CA ILE A 490 -14.10 17.47 -6.44
C ILE A 490 -13.54 16.05 -6.52
N ASP A 491 -14.41 15.03 -6.46
CA ASP A 491 -13.98 13.63 -6.54
C ASP A 491 -13.53 13.27 -7.95
N ILE A 492 -14.26 13.75 -8.97
CA ILE A 492 -13.91 13.55 -10.38
C ILE A 492 -12.53 14.15 -10.67
N SER A 493 -12.34 15.43 -10.33
CA SER A 493 -11.08 16.12 -10.62
C SER A 493 -9.91 15.55 -9.81
N PHE A 494 -10.13 15.19 -8.54
CA PHE A 494 -9.11 14.57 -7.73
C PHE A 494 -8.68 13.21 -8.31
N PHE A 495 -9.64 12.32 -8.59
CA PHE A 495 -9.35 11.03 -9.22
C PHE A 495 -8.57 11.18 -10.53
N ILE A 496 -9.04 12.07 -11.41
CA ILE A 496 -8.39 12.27 -12.70
C ILE A 496 -6.93 12.70 -12.51
N TYR A 497 -6.65 13.69 -11.68
CA TYR A 497 -5.27 14.18 -11.56
C TYR A 497 -4.34 13.28 -10.76
N SER A 498 -4.85 12.55 -9.76
CA SER A 498 -4.04 11.63 -8.97
C SER A 498 -3.78 10.31 -9.70
N CYS A 499 -4.76 9.78 -10.42
CA CYS A 499 -4.70 8.40 -10.93
C CYS A 499 -4.31 8.29 -12.41
N THR A 500 -4.44 9.34 -13.23
CA THR A 500 -4.21 9.23 -14.68
C THR A 500 -2.89 9.84 -15.11
N THR A 501 -2.32 9.33 -16.22
CA THR A 501 -1.20 9.98 -16.92
C THR A 501 -1.70 11.09 -17.84
N GLN A 502 -0.81 12.00 -18.27
CA GLN A 502 -1.18 13.02 -19.24
C GLN A 502 -1.68 12.44 -20.55
N SER A 503 -0.98 11.44 -21.09
CA SER A 503 -1.31 10.84 -22.37
C SER A 503 -2.70 10.20 -22.36
N LEU A 504 -3.13 9.66 -21.21
CA LEU A 504 -4.49 9.17 -21.02
C LEU A 504 -5.49 10.33 -21.03
N ARG A 505 -5.25 11.41 -20.28
CA ARG A 505 -6.15 12.58 -20.26
C ARG A 505 -6.32 13.20 -21.63
N GLU A 506 -5.23 13.45 -22.36
CA GLU A 506 -5.27 14.05 -23.69
C GLU A 506 -6.13 13.26 -24.69
N LYS A 507 -6.18 11.93 -24.54
CA LYS A 507 -6.93 11.04 -25.45
C LYS A 507 -8.34 10.71 -24.97
N HIS A 508 -8.54 10.59 -23.66
CA HIS A 508 -9.71 9.93 -23.09
C HIS A 508 -10.45 10.77 -22.03
N TYR A 509 -10.12 12.04 -21.83
CA TYR A 509 -10.76 12.86 -20.79
C TYR A 509 -12.30 12.92 -20.91
N ASP A 510 -12.83 13.20 -22.12
CA ASP A 510 -14.28 13.21 -22.37
C ASP A 510 -14.89 11.81 -22.19
N GLU A 511 -14.16 10.75 -22.56
CA GLU A 511 -14.61 9.36 -22.36
C GLU A 511 -14.78 9.03 -20.87
N LEU A 512 -13.84 9.47 -20.02
CA LEU A 512 -13.94 9.32 -18.57
C LEU A 512 -15.14 10.07 -17.99
N LEU A 513 -15.34 11.34 -18.39
CA LEU A 513 -16.48 12.14 -17.93
C LEU A 513 -17.82 11.53 -18.37
N ARG A 514 -17.91 11.02 -19.60
CA ARG A 514 -19.10 10.33 -20.10
C ARG A 514 -19.36 9.03 -19.38
N ALA A 515 -18.34 8.25 -19.05
CA ALA A 515 -18.49 7.01 -18.28
C ALA A 515 -19.06 7.28 -16.88
N TYR A 516 -18.52 8.28 -16.19
CA TYR A 516 -19.05 8.74 -14.91
C TYR A 516 -20.50 9.24 -15.05
N HIS A 517 -20.75 10.15 -16.01
CA HIS A 517 -22.06 10.75 -16.20
C HIS A 517 -23.14 9.71 -16.54
N SER A 518 -22.86 8.81 -17.49
CA SER A 518 -23.81 7.79 -17.92
C SER A 518 -24.19 6.85 -16.78
N SER A 519 -23.21 6.36 -16.02
CA SER A 519 -23.47 5.46 -14.88
C SER A 519 -24.23 6.13 -13.73
N CYS A 520 -23.99 7.43 -13.51
CA CYS A 520 -24.75 8.25 -12.57
C CYS A 520 -26.21 8.38 -13.01
N CYS A 521 -26.43 8.77 -14.28
CA CYS A 521 -27.77 8.90 -14.86
C CYS A 521 -28.54 7.58 -14.84
N GLU A 522 -27.91 6.46 -15.21
CA GLU A 522 -28.50 5.13 -15.18
C GLU A 522 -29.06 4.78 -13.80
N LEU A 523 -28.30 5.04 -12.73
CA LEU A 523 -28.76 4.76 -11.38
C LEU A 523 -29.84 5.75 -10.90
N ILE A 524 -29.72 7.04 -11.26
CA ILE A 524 -30.75 8.05 -10.97
C ILE A 524 -32.11 7.63 -11.55
N ASP A 525 -32.10 7.17 -12.80
CA ASP A 525 -33.31 6.74 -13.52
C ASP A 525 -33.84 5.40 -12.97
N ASP A 526 -32.96 4.45 -12.61
CA ASP A 526 -33.32 3.20 -11.95
C ASP A 526 -34.00 3.42 -10.58
N LEU A 527 -33.63 4.51 -9.88
CA LEU A 527 -34.23 4.93 -8.62
C LEU A 527 -35.50 5.78 -8.78
N GLY A 528 -35.91 6.06 -10.02
CA GLY A 528 -37.17 6.73 -10.35
C GLY A 528 -37.12 8.26 -10.39
N SER A 529 -35.94 8.87 -10.36
CA SER A 529 -35.76 10.30 -10.69
C SER A 529 -35.58 10.49 -12.20
N ASN A 530 -35.49 11.75 -12.67
CA ASN A 530 -35.22 12.07 -14.07
C ASN A 530 -33.82 12.66 -14.24
N SER A 531 -32.88 11.81 -14.66
CA SER A 531 -31.46 12.17 -14.81
C SER A 531 -31.24 13.33 -15.80
N ALA A 532 -31.99 13.38 -16.90
CA ALA A 532 -31.88 14.45 -17.91
C ALA A 532 -32.25 15.84 -17.35
N LYS A 533 -33.08 15.88 -16.30
CA LYS A 533 -33.44 17.13 -15.62
C LYS A 533 -32.46 17.50 -14.51
N ILE A 534 -32.09 16.54 -13.67
CA ILE A 534 -31.32 16.83 -12.44
C ILE A 534 -29.81 16.85 -12.68
N PHE A 535 -29.33 16.11 -13.70
CA PHE A 535 -27.92 15.97 -13.99
C PHE A 535 -27.65 15.88 -15.51
N PRO A 536 -28.00 16.92 -16.30
CA PRO A 536 -27.62 16.96 -17.71
C PRO A 536 -26.10 17.09 -17.87
N TYR A 537 -25.54 16.55 -18.96
CA TYR A 537 -24.08 16.56 -19.20
C TYR A 537 -23.51 17.98 -19.22
N SER A 538 -24.23 18.95 -19.78
CA SER A 538 -23.82 20.36 -19.80
C SER A 538 -23.65 20.95 -18.39
N ALA A 539 -24.48 20.54 -17.43
CA ALA A 539 -24.33 20.97 -16.04
C ALA A 539 -23.06 20.37 -15.41
N LEU A 540 -22.72 19.11 -15.72
CA LEU A 540 -21.43 18.54 -15.31
C LEU A 540 -20.25 19.31 -15.92
N GLU A 541 -20.30 19.66 -17.20
CA GLU A 541 -19.23 20.44 -17.85
C GLU A 541 -19.03 21.82 -17.19
N GLU A 542 -20.13 22.52 -16.87
CA GLU A 542 -20.08 23.79 -16.14
C GLU A 542 -19.53 23.62 -14.72
N GLU A 543 -19.94 22.56 -14.03
CA GLU A 543 -19.48 22.23 -12.69
C GLU A 543 -17.97 21.93 -12.67
N MET A 544 -17.48 21.16 -13.64
CA MET A 544 -16.06 20.86 -13.82
C MET A 544 -15.24 22.10 -14.16
N LYS A 545 -15.75 23.01 -15.02
CA LYS A 545 -15.09 24.30 -15.29
C LYS A 545 -14.94 25.15 -14.04
N LYS A 546 -15.95 25.16 -13.19
CA LYS A 546 -15.96 25.99 -11.98
C LYS A 546 -15.07 25.43 -10.88
N TYR A 547 -15.16 24.12 -10.62
CA TYR A 547 -14.59 23.49 -9.43
C TYR A 547 -13.47 22.49 -9.71
N GLY A 548 -13.17 22.16 -10.98
CA GLY A 548 -12.13 21.19 -11.37
C GLY A 548 -10.72 21.58 -10.93
N ARG A 549 -10.49 22.84 -10.56
CA ARG A 549 -9.26 23.33 -9.92
C ARG A 549 -8.98 22.67 -8.56
N PHE A 550 -10.00 22.11 -7.90
CA PHE A 550 -9.84 21.36 -6.65
C PHE A 550 -8.89 20.18 -6.81
N GLY A 551 -9.06 19.38 -7.87
CA GLY A 551 -8.18 18.25 -8.15
C GLY A 551 -6.72 18.65 -8.34
N VAL A 552 -6.45 19.88 -8.83
CA VAL A 552 -5.08 20.42 -8.89
C VAL A 552 -4.55 20.71 -7.49
N GLY A 553 -5.38 21.32 -6.63
CA GLY A 553 -5.03 21.60 -5.24
C GLY A 553 -4.79 20.33 -4.39
N MET A 554 -5.51 19.25 -4.64
CA MET A 554 -5.22 17.94 -4.01
C MET A 554 -4.07 17.20 -4.70
N GLY A 555 -3.86 17.43 -5.99
CA GLY A 555 -2.83 16.79 -6.79
C GLY A 555 -1.40 17.22 -6.43
N ILE A 556 -1.20 18.46 -5.95
CA ILE A 556 0.12 18.91 -5.46
C ILE A 556 0.58 18.15 -4.21
N GLU A 557 -0.32 17.45 -3.52
CA GLU A 557 0.00 16.56 -2.41
C GLU A 557 0.08 15.10 -2.87
N SER A 558 -1.01 14.59 -3.45
CA SER A 558 -1.16 13.17 -3.76
C SER A 558 -0.18 12.66 -4.82
N VAL A 559 0.17 13.48 -5.82
CA VAL A 559 1.09 13.06 -6.88
C VAL A 559 2.51 12.91 -6.34
N PRO A 560 3.08 13.87 -5.58
CA PRO A 560 4.37 13.66 -4.90
C PRO A 560 4.40 12.43 -4.01
N PHE A 561 3.35 12.14 -3.24
CA PHE A 561 3.28 10.92 -2.45
C PHE A 561 3.26 9.65 -3.31
N SER A 562 2.60 9.68 -4.48
CA SER A 562 2.50 8.53 -5.37
C SER A 562 3.82 8.19 -6.07
N VAL A 563 4.67 9.19 -6.34
CA VAL A 563 5.97 9.01 -7.02
C VAL A 563 7.15 8.94 -6.03
N MET A 564 6.88 9.00 -4.73
CA MET A 564 7.89 8.90 -3.69
C MET A 564 8.46 7.47 -3.62
N PRO A 565 9.79 7.27 -3.64
CA PRO A 565 10.39 5.97 -3.39
C PRO A 565 10.06 5.45 -1.99
N GLU A 566 9.89 4.14 -1.83
CA GLU A 566 9.64 3.53 -0.50
C GLU A 566 10.74 3.86 0.53
N SER A 567 11.98 4.06 0.09
CA SER A 567 13.09 4.46 0.96
C SER A 567 12.87 5.83 1.61
N ASP A 568 12.09 6.69 0.97
CA ASP A 568 11.77 8.04 1.43
C ASP A 568 10.42 8.08 2.17
N ALA A 569 9.76 6.93 2.34
CA ALA A 569 8.51 6.83 3.09
C ALA A 569 8.70 7.34 4.53
N PHE A 570 7.68 8.06 5.01
CA PHE A 570 7.76 8.74 6.29
C PHE A 570 7.90 7.77 7.46
N ASP A 571 8.84 8.10 8.34
CA ASP A 571 9.09 7.36 9.55
C ASP A 571 8.09 7.76 10.63
N LEU A 572 7.05 6.94 10.83
CA LEU A 572 6.04 7.16 11.86
C LEU A 572 6.59 6.99 13.27
N ASP A 573 7.71 6.28 13.45
CA ASP A 573 8.36 6.08 14.74
C ASP A 573 9.10 7.35 15.22
N SER A 574 9.24 8.35 14.34
CA SER A 574 9.71 9.68 14.70
C SER A 574 8.77 10.41 15.68
N ILE A 575 7.47 10.07 15.68
CA ILE A 575 6.47 10.69 16.57
C ILE A 575 6.59 10.05 17.95
N LYS A 576 7.34 10.69 18.84
CA LYS A 576 7.56 10.23 20.22
C LYS A 576 6.60 10.90 21.20
N GLY A 577 6.17 10.14 22.21
CA GLY A 577 5.33 10.65 23.30
C GLY A 577 3.86 10.79 22.91
N ASP A 578 3.16 11.68 23.60
CA ASP A 578 1.72 11.87 23.47
C ASP A 578 1.34 13.20 22.80
N THR A 579 2.28 14.10 22.50
CA THR A 579 1.99 15.42 21.93
C THR A 579 1.91 15.38 20.40
N ALA A 580 1.02 16.18 19.83
CA ALA A 580 1.00 16.40 18.38
C ALA A 580 2.27 17.13 17.93
N ILE A 581 2.81 16.74 16.78
CA ILE A 581 3.89 17.48 16.10
C ILE A 581 3.40 18.03 14.76
N PRO A 582 3.98 19.12 14.24
CA PRO A 582 3.55 19.71 12.97
C PRO A 582 3.71 18.72 11.80
N LEU A 583 2.73 18.67 10.89
CA LEU A 583 2.73 17.73 9.77
C LEU A 583 4.00 17.84 8.91
N GLN A 584 4.48 19.05 8.66
CA GLN A 584 5.68 19.31 7.85
C GLN A 584 6.99 18.79 8.48
N GLU A 585 6.99 18.45 9.77
CA GLU A 585 8.14 17.83 10.44
C GLU A 585 8.13 16.30 10.27
N VAL A 586 6.95 15.71 10.04
CA VAL A 586 6.78 14.26 9.79
C VAL A 586 6.82 13.97 8.29
N TRP A 587 5.98 14.67 7.54
CA TRP A 587 5.85 14.56 6.09
C TRP A 587 6.80 15.54 5.40
N VAL A 588 8.10 15.24 5.47
CA VAL A 588 9.14 16.06 4.85
C VAL A 588 9.18 15.80 3.35
N LEU A 589 8.42 16.59 2.59
CA LEU A 589 8.43 16.56 1.12
C LEU A 589 9.67 17.29 0.58
N LYS A 590 10.44 16.58 -0.26
CA LYS A 590 11.60 17.11 -0.97
C LYS A 590 11.28 17.36 -2.44
N PRO A 591 12.00 18.26 -3.13
CA PRO A 591 11.91 18.40 -4.58
C PRO A 591 12.13 17.05 -5.30
N ILE A 592 11.30 16.77 -6.30
CA ILE A 592 11.31 15.47 -6.99
C ILE A 592 12.56 15.36 -7.89
N PRO A 593 13.45 14.36 -7.67
CA PRO A 593 14.73 14.29 -8.37
C PRO A 593 14.59 13.79 -9.81
N THR A 594 13.63 12.91 -10.09
CA THR A 594 13.40 12.33 -11.41
C THR A 594 12.61 13.26 -12.31
N LYS A 595 12.91 13.25 -13.61
CA LYS A 595 12.17 14.05 -14.60
C LYS A 595 10.74 13.56 -14.72
N GLU A 596 10.57 12.24 -14.74
CA GLU A 596 9.30 11.53 -14.85
C GLU A 596 8.35 11.92 -13.70
N GLY A 597 8.87 11.95 -12.45
CA GLY A 597 8.09 12.37 -11.29
C GLY A 597 7.75 13.86 -11.30
N ARG A 598 8.66 14.75 -11.76
CA ARG A 598 8.35 16.18 -11.93
C ARG A 598 7.29 16.40 -13.01
N LEU A 599 7.36 15.66 -14.12
CA LEU A 599 6.37 15.70 -15.18
C LEU A 599 4.98 15.27 -14.68
N ARG A 600 4.88 14.21 -13.85
CA ARG A 600 3.59 13.82 -13.24
C ARG A 600 2.89 14.98 -12.53
N VAL A 601 3.63 15.82 -11.80
CA VAL A 601 3.09 17.02 -11.14
C VAL A 601 2.81 18.13 -12.13
N ALA A 602 3.76 18.43 -13.04
CA ALA A 602 3.65 19.56 -13.96
C ALA A 602 2.55 19.39 -15.02
N GLU A 603 2.34 18.16 -15.50
CA GLU A 603 1.36 17.85 -16.54
C GLU A 603 -0.10 17.93 -16.04
N MET A 604 -0.33 17.88 -14.74
CA MET A 604 -1.62 18.23 -14.14
C MET A 604 -1.95 19.70 -14.38
N PHE A 605 -0.99 20.61 -14.13
CA PHE A 605 -1.17 22.04 -14.40
C PHE A 605 -1.32 22.33 -15.89
N LYS A 606 -0.59 21.61 -16.76
CA LYS A 606 -0.76 21.71 -18.21
C LYS A 606 -2.20 21.41 -18.62
N HIS A 607 -2.72 20.24 -18.23
CA HIS A 607 -4.08 19.84 -18.58
C HIS A 607 -5.13 20.79 -17.97
N ALA A 608 -4.98 21.18 -16.71
CA ALA A 608 -5.91 22.12 -16.07
C ALA A 608 -5.91 23.51 -16.74
N THR A 609 -4.77 23.96 -17.26
CA THR A 609 -4.67 25.20 -18.06
C THR A 609 -5.37 25.05 -19.40
N GLU A 610 -5.19 23.93 -20.09
CA GLU A 610 -5.83 23.65 -21.38
C GLU A 610 -7.36 23.55 -21.26
N MET A 611 -7.86 23.00 -20.15
CA MET A 611 -9.29 22.91 -19.84
C MET A 611 -9.91 24.21 -19.30
N GLY A 612 -9.09 25.24 -19.02
CA GLY A 612 -9.56 26.50 -18.44
C GLY A 612 -9.98 26.40 -16.97
N TYR A 613 -9.53 25.37 -16.24
CA TYR A 613 -9.90 25.20 -14.82
C TYR A 613 -9.17 26.17 -13.91
N LEU A 614 -8.01 26.68 -14.34
CA LEU A 614 -7.19 27.63 -13.61
C LEU A 614 -7.49 29.11 -13.97
N ASP A 615 -8.57 29.34 -14.71
CA ASP A 615 -9.02 30.70 -15.09
C ASP A 615 -9.85 31.40 -14.00
#